data_AF-A0A7S0AIJ8-F1
#
_entry.id   AF-A0A7S0AIJ8-F1
#
_cell.length_a   1.000
_cell.length_b   1.000
_cell.length_c   1.000
_cell.angle_alpha   90.00
_cell.angle_beta   90.00
_cell.angle_gamma   90.00
#
_symmetry.space_group_name_H-M   'P 1'
#
loop_
_entity.id
_entity.type
_entity.pdbx_description
1 polymer ?
#
loop_
_entity_poly.entity_id
_entity_poly.type
_entity_poly.pdbx_seq_one_letter_code
_entity_poly.pdbx_strand_id
1 'polypeptide(L)'
;KFIFGVGEENGDSTSGDNSHQTKPLSWSQLAEITTCLKSRDMLPKQITDADQEAISSHAAWRWFQNLRHPRLARLAMYEMVQDIVDGLHRSKNCPRSGTDDDEPLLHVFSAHDSTLMGLICAFHLQQPSQWPHYASYIKVELIEVEDMHPSEASRSQKEYFVRFSLNGEVLRSTWSKDEKSGELRDLISVDKLTEMVNKEHHDDEVAMMEG
;
A
#
# COMPACT_ATOMS: atom_id res chain seq x y z
N LYS A 1 -1.08 20.58 4.84
CA LYS A 1 -1.56 19.95 3.57
C LYS A 1 -0.34 19.68 2.70
N PHE A 2 0.30 18.53 2.88
CA PHE A 2 1.49 18.16 2.11
C PHE A 2 1.02 17.55 0.78
N ILE A 3 1.37 18.20 -0.33
CA ILE A 3 1.16 17.67 -1.67
C ILE A 3 2.40 16.83 -1.98
N PHE A 4 2.36 15.52 -1.71
CA PHE A 4 3.34 14.60 -2.27
C PHE A 4 2.94 14.28 -3.71
N GLY A 5 3.28 15.20 -4.61
CA GLY A 5 3.27 14.94 -6.05
C GLY A 5 4.60 14.32 -6.46
N VAL A 6 4.71 12.98 -6.41
CA VAL A 6 5.83 12.26 -7.04
C VAL A 6 5.62 12.34 -8.56
N GLY A 7 5.99 13.49 -9.13
CA GLY A 7 5.75 13.82 -10.53
C GLY A 7 6.19 15.21 -10.97
N GLU A 8 6.43 16.14 -10.04
CA GLU A 8 7.05 17.43 -10.39
C GLU A 8 8.57 17.26 -10.49
N GLU A 9 9.02 16.93 -11.70
CA GLU A 9 10.40 17.13 -12.09
C GLU A 9 10.63 18.64 -12.15
N ASN A 10 11.18 19.19 -11.05
CA ASN A 10 11.68 20.56 -10.99
C ASN A 10 12.92 20.65 -11.89
N GLY A 11 12.70 20.97 -13.16
CA GLY A 11 13.77 21.47 -14.02
C GLY A 11 14.16 22.86 -13.54
N ASP A 12 15.44 23.06 -13.25
CA ASP A 12 16.04 24.36 -12.93
C ASP A 12 15.51 25.44 -13.87
N SER A 13 14.60 26.27 -13.34
CA SER A 13 14.00 27.37 -14.07
C SER A 13 14.77 28.66 -13.74
N THR A 14 16.04 28.69 -14.08
CA THR A 14 16.83 29.92 -14.15
C THR A 14 17.49 30.01 -15.51
N SER A 15 16.71 30.32 -16.54
CA SER A 15 17.13 31.04 -17.74
C SER A 15 15.88 31.37 -18.56
N GLY A 16 15.55 32.65 -18.66
CA GLY A 16 14.46 33.13 -19.49
C GLY A 16 14.78 32.89 -20.96
N ASP A 17 13.95 32.09 -21.62
CA ASP A 17 13.84 32.11 -23.08
C ASP A 17 12.41 31.72 -23.51
N ASN A 18 11.74 32.65 -24.19
CA ASN A 18 10.36 32.53 -24.70
C ASN A 18 10.33 31.75 -26.02
N SER A 19 10.87 30.53 -26.02
CA SER A 19 10.54 29.52 -27.03
C SER A 19 9.48 28.60 -26.43
N HIS A 20 8.54 28.10 -27.23
CA HIS A 20 7.62 27.02 -26.82
C HIS A 20 8.44 25.75 -26.52
N GLN A 21 9.16 25.73 -25.39
CA GLN A 21 9.82 24.55 -24.87
C GLN A 21 8.71 23.65 -24.38
N THR A 22 8.33 22.70 -25.22
CA THR A 22 7.51 21.57 -24.83
C THR A 22 8.25 20.83 -23.72
N LYS A 23 7.90 21.12 -22.46
CA LYS A 23 8.42 20.38 -21.31
C LYS A 23 8.09 18.90 -21.56
N PRO A 24 9.08 17.99 -21.50
CA PRO A 24 8.80 16.58 -21.66
C PRO A 24 7.82 16.13 -20.56
N LEU A 25 6.87 15.27 -20.93
CA LEU A 25 5.95 14.67 -19.97
C LEU A 25 6.75 13.81 -18.98
N SER A 26 6.37 13.86 -17.70
CA SER A 26 6.91 12.91 -16.74
C SER A 26 6.43 11.49 -17.08
N TRP A 27 7.19 10.48 -16.66
CA TRP A 27 6.80 9.08 -16.88
C TRP A 27 5.42 8.73 -16.31
N SER A 28 5.05 9.30 -15.15
CA SER A 28 3.71 9.12 -14.57
C SER A 28 2.62 9.71 -15.46
N GLN A 29 2.81 10.94 -15.93
CA GLN A 29 1.85 11.60 -16.83
C GLN A 29 1.71 10.85 -18.16
N LEU A 30 2.83 10.39 -18.73
CA LEU A 30 2.83 9.60 -19.95
C LEU A 30 2.07 8.28 -19.76
N ALA A 31 2.27 7.59 -18.63
CA ALA A 31 1.57 6.35 -18.30
C ALA A 31 0.05 6.57 -18.14
N GLU A 32 -0.37 7.61 -17.43
CA GLU A 32 -1.80 7.96 -17.26
C GLU A 32 -2.48 8.28 -18.59
N ILE A 33 -1.85 9.14 -19.40
CA ILE A 33 -2.39 9.55 -20.70
C ILE A 33 -2.51 8.35 -21.63
N THR A 34 -1.45 7.55 -21.76
CA THR A 34 -1.45 6.38 -22.66
C THR A 34 -2.42 5.30 -22.18
N THR A 35 -2.60 5.11 -20.87
CA THR A 35 -3.64 4.22 -20.31
C THR A 35 -5.05 4.70 -20.69
N CYS A 36 -5.32 6.01 -20.60
CA CYS A 36 -6.59 6.61 -21.00
C CYS A 36 -6.88 6.53 -22.50
N LEU A 37 -5.85 6.63 -23.34
CA LEU A 37 -5.97 6.52 -24.79
C LEU A 37 -6.18 5.06 -25.20
N LYS A 38 -5.45 4.12 -24.60
CA LYS A 38 -5.59 2.68 -24.85
C LYS A 38 -7.00 2.19 -24.54
N SER A 39 -7.58 2.59 -23.40
CA SER A 39 -8.94 2.18 -23.03
C SER A 39 -10.03 2.69 -23.98
N ARG A 40 -9.72 3.66 -24.85
CA ARG A 40 -10.62 4.23 -25.85
C ARG A 40 -10.25 3.86 -27.29
N ASP A 41 -9.26 3.00 -27.49
CA ASP A 41 -8.71 2.68 -28.82
C ASP A 41 -8.22 3.93 -29.59
N MET A 42 -7.56 4.83 -28.85
CA MET A 42 -7.08 6.14 -29.33
C MET A 42 -5.56 6.30 -29.22
N LEU A 43 -4.80 5.20 -29.09
CA LEU A 43 -3.35 5.29 -29.08
C LEU A 43 -2.83 5.85 -30.42
N PRO A 44 -1.82 6.75 -30.40
CA PRO A 44 -1.14 7.16 -31.63
C PRO A 44 -0.56 5.94 -32.36
N LYS A 45 -0.58 5.94 -33.69
CA LYS A 45 -0.09 4.81 -34.51
C LYS A 45 1.36 4.40 -34.21
N GLN A 46 2.15 5.30 -33.65
CA GLN A 46 3.55 5.09 -33.29
C GLN A 46 3.73 4.43 -31.92
N ILE A 47 2.69 4.35 -31.10
CA ILE A 47 2.70 3.74 -29.78
C ILE A 47 1.88 2.46 -29.85
N THR A 48 2.57 1.33 -29.77
CA THR A 48 1.91 0.02 -29.72
C THR A 48 1.36 -0.28 -28.33
N ASP A 49 0.51 -1.30 -28.21
CA ASP A 49 0.05 -1.78 -26.92
C ASP A 49 1.19 -2.25 -26.01
N ALA A 50 2.25 -2.80 -26.60
CA ALA A 50 3.45 -3.22 -25.88
C ALA A 50 4.25 -2.02 -25.36
N ASP A 51 4.33 -0.93 -26.14
CA ASP A 51 4.96 0.31 -25.68
C ASP A 51 4.20 0.89 -24.49
N GLN A 52 2.86 0.90 -24.55
CA GLN A 52 2.03 1.36 -23.43
C GLN A 52 2.25 0.52 -22.17
N GLU A 53 2.31 -0.81 -22.30
CA GLU A 53 2.57 -1.70 -21.16
C GLU A 53 3.97 -1.46 -20.56
N ALA A 54 4.98 -1.23 -21.40
CA ALA A 54 6.33 -0.91 -20.97
C ALA A 54 6.39 0.45 -20.24
N ILE A 55 5.69 1.46 -20.74
CA ILE A 55 5.56 2.79 -20.09
C ILE A 55 4.92 2.64 -18.70
N SER A 56 3.79 1.94 -18.60
CA SER A 56 3.09 1.72 -17.33
C SER A 56 3.96 0.93 -16.34
N SER A 57 4.67 -0.09 -16.81
CA SER A 57 5.58 -0.90 -15.97
C SER A 57 6.75 -0.06 -15.47
N HIS A 58 7.31 0.81 -16.30
CA HIS A 58 8.38 1.72 -15.90
C HIS A 58 7.90 2.75 -14.86
N ALA A 59 6.71 3.32 -15.06
CA ALA A 59 6.09 4.22 -14.07
C ALA A 59 5.87 3.50 -12.73
N ALA A 60 5.36 2.26 -12.73
CA ALA A 60 5.15 1.45 -11.53
C ALA A 60 6.47 1.23 -10.78
N TRP A 61 7.49 0.78 -11.52
CA TRP A 61 8.82 0.58 -10.96
C TRP A 61 9.37 1.85 -10.32
N ARG A 62 9.23 3.01 -10.98
CA ARG A 62 9.74 4.29 -10.45
C ARG A 62 9.04 4.68 -9.15
N TRP A 63 7.72 4.50 -9.09
CA TRP A 63 6.96 4.73 -7.84
C TRP A 63 7.43 3.81 -6.71
N PHE A 64 7.59 2.53 -6.99
CA PHE A 64 8.11 1.59 -5.99
C PHE A 64 9.55 1.91 -5.57
N GLN A 65 10.42 2.38 -6.47
CA GLN A 65 11.76 2.82 -6.08
C GLN A 65 11.72 4.07 -5.19
N ASN A 66 10.86 5.04 -5.51
CA ASN A 66 10.72 6.26 -4.71
C ASN A 66 10.18 5.98 -3.30
N LEU A 67 9.32 4.97 -3.16
CA LEU A 67 8.77 4.51 -1.88
C LEU A 67 9.50 3.29 -1.32
N ARG A 68 10.64 2.91 -1.88
CA ARG A 68 11.40 1.72 -1.46
C ARG A 68 11.96 1.88 -0.05
N HIS A 69 12.31 3.12 0.31
CA HIS A 69 12.80 3.41 1.64
C HIS A 69 11.63 3.36 2.63
N PRO A 70 11.65 2.50 3.66
CA PRO A 70 10.53 2.34 4.62
C PRO A 70 10.06 3.67 5.19
N ARG A 71 11.01 4.54 5.56
CA ARG A 71 10.76 5.91 6.02
C ARG A 71 9.87 6.74 5.09
N LEU A 72 10.09 6.68 3.77
CA LEU A 72 9.31 7.48 2.81
C LEU A 72 7.89 6.93 2.66
N ALA A 73 7.75 5.61 2.59
CA ALA A 73 6.44 4.95 2.56
C ALA A 73 5.64 5.25 3.84
N ARG A 74 6.30 5.19 5.00
CA ARG A 74 5.72 5.53 6.30
C ARG A 74 5.31 7.00 6.35
N LEU A 75 6.20 7.95 6.05
CA LEU A 75 5.85 9.37 6.06
C LEU A 75 4.66 9.70 5.15
N ALA A 76 4.54 9.00 4.02
CA ALA A 76 3.42 9.18 3.10
C ALA A 76 2.11 8.59 3.64
N MET A 77 2.15 7.43 4.30
CA MET A 77 0.96 6.61 4.61
C MET A 77 0.65 6.44 6.10
N TYR A 78 1.43 7.04 7.00
CA TYR A 78 1.39 6.78 8.44
C TYR A 78 -0.01 6.87 9.03
N GLU A 79 -0.71 7.98 8.80
CA GLU A 79 -2.04 8.22 9.34
C GLU A 79 -3.02 7.13 8.87
N MET A 80 -3.01 6.80 7.58
CA MET A 80 -3.89 5.77 7.03
C MET A 80 -3.54 4.37 7.54
N VAL A 81 -2.25 4.05 7.69
CA VAL A 81 -1.81 2.77 8.26
C VAL A 81 -2.26 2.63 9.71
N GLN A 82 -2.13 3.68 10.52
CA GLN A 82 -2.59 3.67 11.90
C GLN A 82 -4.11 3.54 11.98
N ASP A 83 -4.87 4.29 11.16
CA ASP A 83 -6.33 4.17 11.11
C ASP A 83 -6.79 2.74 10.80
N ILE A 84 -6.09 2.06 9.87
CA ILE A 84 -6.36 0.65 9.54
C ILE A 84 -6.04 -0.25 10.74
N VAL A 85 -4.86 -0.13 11.35
CA VAL A 85 -4.44 -0.97 12.48
C VAL A 85 -5.34 -0.77 13.69
N ASP A 86 -5.71 0.46 14.00
CA ASP A 86 -6.64 0.80 15.07
C ASP A 86 -8.03 0.23 14.79
N GLY A 87 -8.50 0.30 13.55
CA GLY A 87 -9.75 -0.35 13.12
C GLY A 87 -9.75 -1.86 13.32
N LEU A 88 -8.63 -2.53 13.05
CA LEU A 88 -8.46 -3.96 13.32
C LEU A 88 -8.54 -4.26 14.82
N HIS A 89 -7.94 -3.43 15.67
CA HIS A 89 -8.02 -3.57 17.13
C HIS A 89 -9.40 -3.31 17.69
N ARG A 90 -10.09 -2.26 17.21
CA ARG A 90 -11.48 -1.99 17.59
C ARG A 90 -12.37 -3.16 17.20
N SER A 91 -12.23 -3.67 15.98
CA SER A 91 -12.96 -4.85 15.49
C SER A 91 -12.69 -6.12 16.30
N LYS A 92 -11.44 -6.35 16.71
CA LYS A 92 -11.02 -7.47 17.58
C LYS A 92 -11.65 -7.40 18.98
N ASN A 93 -11.80 -6.20 19.52
CA ASN A 93 -12.25 -5.98 20.90
C ASN A 93 -13.75 -5.65 21.02
N CYS A 94 -14.44 -5.39 19.91
CA CYS A 94 -15.85 -5.02 19.90
C CYS A 94 -16.74 -6.25 20.15
N PRO A 95 -17.54 -6.26 21.23
CA PRO A 95 -18.56 -7.28 21.42
C PRO A 95 -19.64 -7.08 20.36
N ARG A 96 -19.84 -8.06 19.48
CA ARG A 96 -20.89 -8.01 18.46
C ARG A 96 -22.26 -8.16 19.11
N SER A 97 -22.86 -7.03 19.46
CA SER A 97 -24.16 -6.95 20.13
C SER A 97 -25.32 -6.82 19.15
N GLY A 98 -25.04 -6.52 17.88
CA GLY A 98 -26.03 -6.22 16.85
C GLY A 98 -26.66 -4.83 17.01
N THR A 99 -26.00 -3.93 17.73
CA THR A 99 -26.47 -2.56 17.97
C THR A 99 -25.66 -1.55 17.14
N ASP A 100 -26.18 -0.31 17.02
CA ASP A 100 -25.53 0.77 16.27
C ASP A 100 -24.18 1.21 16.88
N ASP A 101 -23.86 0.77 18.10
CA ASP A 101 -22.58 1.05 18.79
C ASP A 101 -21.46 0.04 18.41
N ASP A 102 -21.77 -0.98 17.60
CA ASP A 102 -20.78 -1.96 17.15
C ASP A 102 -19.83 -1.35 16.09
N GLU A 103 -18.55 -1.74 16.10
CA GLU A 103 -17.60 -1.35 15.05
C GLU A 103 -18.07 -1.91 13.69
N PRO A 104 -18.05 -1.12 12.60
CA PRO A 104 -18.44 -1.59 11.28
C PRO A 104 -17.63 -2.82 10.82
N LEU A 105 -18.30 -3.80 10.23
CA LEU A 105 -17.63 -5.02 9.71
C LEU A 105 -16.82 -4.76 8.43
N LEU A 106 -17.08 -3.65 7.74
CA LEU A 106 -16.45 -3.31 6.48
C LEU A 106 -16.18 -1.80 6.43
N HIS A 107 -14.91 -1.46 6.27
CA HIS A 107 -14.46 -0.09 6.00
C HIS A 107 -14.05 0.01 4.52
N VAL A 108 -14.60 1.00 3.81
CA VAL A 108 -14.28 1.25 2.40
C VAL A 108 -13.65 2.63 2.27
N PHE A 109 -12.42 2.67 1.78
CA PHE A 109 -11.68 3.90 1.50
C PHE A 109 -11.61 4.09 -0.02
N SER A 110 -12.20 5.16 -0.53
CA SER A 110 -11.99 5.57 -1.92
C SER A 110 -10.69 6.35 -2.02
N ALA A 111 -9.74 5.83 -2.80
CA ALA A 111 -8.38 6.34 -2.84
C ALA A 111 -7.81 6.38 -4.27
N HIS A 112 -6.56 6.85 -4.39
CA HIS A 112 -5.83 6.90 -5.65
C HIS A 112 -4.87 5.70 -5.78
N ASP A 113 -4.36 5.49 -6.99
CA ASP A 113 -3.27 4.54 -7.25
C ASP A 113 -2.04 4.79 -6.37
N SER A 114 -1.68 6.06 -6.15
CA SER A 114 -0.60 6.46 -5.24
C SER A 114 -0.82 5.98 -3.81
N THR A 115 -2.07 5.97 -3.33
CA THR A 115 -2.43 5.41 -2.02
C THR A 115 -2.23 3.89 -2.00
N LEU A 116 -2.68 3.20 -3.05
CA LEU A 116 -2.53 1.75 -3.17
C LEU A 116 -1.06 1.32 -3.13
N MET A 117 -0.24 2.01 -3.93
CA MET A 117 1.21 1.80 -4.00
C MET A 117 1.90 2.14 -2.67
N GLY A 118 1.47 3.24 -2.05
CA GLY A 118 1.92 3.64 -0.71
C GLY A 118 1.66 2.56 0.33
N LEU A 119 0.44 2.01 0.39
CA LEU A 119 0.07 0.96 1.33
C LEU A 119 0.85 -0.35 1.08
N ILE A 120 1.08 -0.73 -0.18
CA ILE A 120 1.92 -1.90 -0.51
C ILE A 120 3.32 -1.72 0.08
N CYS A 121 3.93 -0.55 -0.09
CA CYS A 121 5.23 -0.26 0.50
C CYS A 121 5.18 -0.19 2.02
N ALA A 122 4.21 0.52 2.59
CA ALA A 122 4.12 0.78 4.03
C ALA A 122 3.84 -0.50 4.84
N PHE A 123 3.12 -1.47 4.29
CA PHE A 123 2.93 -2.79 4.91
C PHE A 123 3.99 -3.82 4.50
N HIS A 124 5.02 -3.39 3.76
CA HIS A 124 6.10 -4.24 3.27
C HIS A 124 5.60 -5.46 2.49
N LEU A 125 4.56 -5.25 1.69
CA LEU A 125 3.95 -6.29 0.87
C LEU A 125 4.78 -6.59 -0.37
N GLN A 126 4.64 -7.81 -0.89
CA GLN A 126 5.17 -8.16 -2.20
C GLN A 126 4.64 -7.18 -3.25
N GLN A 127 5.57 -6.56 -3.97
CA GLN A 127 5.24 -5.55 -4.97
C GLN A 127 4.75 -6.24 -6.25
N PRO A 128 3.60 -5.83 -6.81
CA PRO A 128 3.19 -6.27 -8.14
C PRO A 128 4.21 -5.79 -9.17
N SER A 129 4.42 -6.59 -10.21
CA SER A 129 5.25 -6.21 -11.36
C SER A 129 4.57 -5.20 -12.28
N GLN A 130 3.28 -4.95 -12.11
CA GLN A 130 2.45 -4.12 -12.98
C GLN A 130 1.77 -2.99 -12.21
N TRP A 131 1.47 -1.89 -12.93
CA TRP A 131 0.68 -0.77 -12.41
C TRP A 131 -0.74 -1.24 -12.07
N PRO A 132 -1.34 -0.81 -10.94
CA PRO A 132 -2.71 -1.16 -10.62
C PRO A 132 -3.68 -0.69 -11.71
N HIS A 133 -4.47 -1.60 -12.27
CA HIS A 133 -5.53 -1.24 -13.21
C HIS A 133 -6.61 -0.37 -12.55
N TYR A 134 -7.45 0.29 -13.36
CA TYR A 134 -8.65 0.96 -12.84
C TYR A 134 -9.49 0.01 -11.99
N ALA A 135 -10.07 0.57 -10.92
CA ALA A 135 -10.83 -0.18 -9.91
C ALA A 135 -10.01 -1.25 -9.16
N SER A 136 -8.68 -1.14 -9.15
CA SER A 136 -7.85 -1.97 -8.27
C SER A 136 -8.14 -1.66 -6.80
N TYR A 137 -8.01 -2.67 -5.96
CA TYR A 137 -8.25 -2.56 -4.52
C TYR A 137 -7.26 -3.41 -3.73
N ILE A 138 -6.88 -2.91 -2.55
CA ILE A 138 -6.25 -3.69 -1.50
C ILE A 138 -7.34 -4.04 -0.51
N LYS A 139 -7.45 -5.32 -0.20
CA LYS A 139 -8.34 -5.82 0.85
C LYS A 139 -7.48 -6.27 2.03
N VAL A 140 -7.79 -5.72 3.21
CA VAL A 140 -7.21 -6.10 4.49
C VAL A 140 -8.28 -6.84 5.27
N GLU A 141 -8.04 -8.11 5.58
CA GLU A 141 -9.02 -8.97 6.25
C GLU A 141 -8.55 -9.31 7.66
N LEU A 142 -9.41 -9.11 8.65
CA LEU A 142 -9.25 -9.62 10.01
C LEU A 142 -9.87 -11.02 10.08
N ILE A 143 -9.06 -12.01 10.43
CA ILE A 143 -9.44 -13.42 10.48
C ILE A 143 -9.32 -13.88 11.93
N GLU A 144 -10.43 -14.33 12.50
CA GLU A 144 -10.48 -14.99 13.80
C GLU A 144 -10.24 -16.50 13.61
N VAL A 145 -9.30 -17.05 14.36
CA VAL A 145 -8.97 -18.48 14.37
C VAL A 145 -9.29 -19.02 15.76
N GLU A 146 -10.24 -19.97 15.80
CA GLU A 146 -10.59 -20.71 17.00
C GLU A 146 -9.83 -22.04 17.03
N ASP A 147 -9.20 -22.34 18.17
CA ASP A 147 -8.44 -23.57 18.35
C ASP A 147 -9.42 -24.77 18.43
N MET A 148 -9.35 -25.70 17.48
CA MET A 148 -10.31 -26.81 17.36
C MET A 148 -10.16 -27.88 18.46
N HIS A 149 -9.11 -27.81 19.27
CA HIS A 149 -8.91 -28.68 20.43
C HIS A 149 -8.86 -27.86 21.73
N PRO A 150 -10.01 -27.47 22.29
CA PRO A 150 -10.05 -26.89 23.61
C PRO A 150 -9.61 -27.95 24.62
N SER A 151 -8.37 -27.88 25.09
CA SER A 151 -8.02 -28.56 26.33
C SER A 151 -8.87 -27.96 27.45
N GLU A 152 -9.51 -28.80 28.26
CA GLU A 152 -10.53 -28.41 29.26
C GLU A 152 -10.04 -27.38 30.31
N ALA A 153 -8.74 -27.05 30.31
CA ALA A 153 -8.11 -26.14 31.26
C ALA A 153 -7.83 -24.71 30.71
N SER A 154 -8.00 -24.47 29.41
CA SER A 154 -7.71 -23.18 28.78
C SER A 154 -8.98 -22.61 28.15
N ARG A 155 -9.47 -21.46 28.64
CA ARG A 155 -10.42 -20.62 27.89
C ARG A 155 -9.91 -20.55 26.44
N SER A 156 -10.72 -20.94 25.47
CA SER A 156 -10.37 -20.90 24.05
C SER A 156 -9.78 -19.54 23.70
N GLN A 157 -8.46 -19.47 23.55
CA GLN A 157 -7.78 -18.23 23.26
C GLN A 157 -7.95 -17.97 21.77
N LYS A 158 -8.83 -17.02 21.43
CA LYS A 158 -9.04 -16.60 20.04
C LYS A 158 -7.78 -15.92 19.55
N GLU A 159 -7.24 -16.42 18.44
CA GLU A 159 -6.14 -15.77 17.75
C GLU A 159 -6.68 -14.96 16.56
N TYR A 160 -6.06 -13.81 16.30
CA TYR A 160 -6.48 -12.92 15.22
C TYR A 160 -5.32 -12.67 14.27
N PHE A 161 -5.59 -12.88 12.99
CA PHE A 161 -4.63 -12.72 11.91
C PHE A 161 -5.14 -11.72 10.88
N VAL A 162 -4.20 -11.12 10.17
CA VAL A 162 -4.45 -10.20 9.07
C VAL A 162 -3.97 -10.82 7.78
N ARG A 163 -4.80 -10.73 6.73
CA ARG A 163 -4.43 -11.10 5.36
C ARG A 163 -4.55 -9.89 4.45
N PHE A 164 -3.56 -9.71 3.59
CA PHE A 164 -3.58 -8.70 2.53
C PHE A 164 -3.85 -9.37 1.18
N SER A 165 -4.65 -8.72 0.34
CA SER A 165 -4.78 -9.13 -1.06
C SER A 165 -4.92 -7.92 -1.97
N LEU A 166 -4.38 -8.02 -3.19
CA LEU A 166 -4.51 -7.05 -4.27
C LEU A 166 -5.32 -7.71 -5.38
N ASN A 167 -6.49 -7.14 -5.70
CA ASN A 167 -7.37 -7.66 -6.75
C ASN A 167 -7.73 -9.16 -6.60
N GLY A 168 -7.80 -9.63 -5.35
CA GLY A 168 -8.08 -11.04 -5.03
C GLY A 168 -6.86 -11.95 -4.89
N GLU A 169 -5.68 -11.51 -5.31
CA GLU A 169 -4.43 -12.24 -5.14
C GLU A 169 -3.81 -11.92 -3.77
N VAL A 170 -3.42 -12.96 -3.02
CA VAL A 170 -2.84 -12.79 -1.68
C VAL A 170 -1.46 -12.16 -1.77
N LEU A 171 -1.23 -11.12 -0.97
CA LEU A 171 0.07 -10.47 -0.84
C LEU A 171 0.74 -10.89 0.46
N ARG A 172 2.02 -11.27 0.39
CA ARG A 172 2.81 -11.60 1.57
C ARG A 172 3.59 -10.38 2.04
N SER A 173 3.54 -10.10 3.35
CA SER A 173 4.38 -9.08 3.97
C SER A 173 5.74 -9.65 4.35
N THR A 174 6.83 -8.90 4.19
CA THR A 174 8.14 -9.32 4.74
C THR A 174 8.14 -9.44 6.26
N TRP A 175 7.17 -8.83 6.95
CA TRP A 175 6.96 -8.95 8.39
C TRP A 175 6.32 -10.29 8.79
N SER A 176 5.73 -11.01 7.83
CA SER A 176 5.15 -12.35 8.06
C SER A 176 6.18 -13.48 8.09
N LYS A 177 7.48 -13.17 7.88
CA LYS A 177 8.53 -14.17 7.84
C LYS A 177 8.56 -15.00 9.12
N ASP A 178 8.57 -16.31 8.94
CA ASP A 178 8.82 -17.26 10.00
C ASP A 178 10.30 -17.22 10.40
N GLU A 179 10.59 -17.04 11.68
CA GLU A 179 11.96 -16.85 12.16
C GLU A 179 12.83 -18.11 12.01
N LYS A 180 12.22 -19.30 11.96
CA LYS A 180 12.93 -20.58 11.91
C LYS A 180 13.21 -21.04 10.48
N SER A 181 12.22 -20.87 9.59
CA SER A 181 12.27 -21.32 8.19
C SER A 181 12.62 -20.19 7.22
N GLY A 182 12.43 -18.92 7.61
CA GLY A 182 12.60 -17.77 6.74
C GLY A 182 11.49 -17.60 5.69
N GLU A 183 10.51 -18.51 5.66
CA GLU A 183 9.42 -18.49 4.69
C GLU A 183 8.41 -17.38 4.98
N LEU A 184 7.91 -16.77 3.92
CA LEU A 184 6.85 -15.76 4.00
C LEU A 184 5.50 -16.46 4.19
N ARG A 185 4.73 -15.98 5.17
CA ARG A 185 3.38 -16.48 5.43
C ARG A 185 2.33 -15.57 4.81
N ASP A 186 1.18 -16.13 4.51
CA ASP A 186 0.03 -15.39 3.98
C ASP A 186 -0.72 -14.61 5.07
N LEU A 187 -0.43 -14.94 6.35
CA LEU A 187 -1.07 -14.39 7.54
C LEU A 187 -0.02 -13.76 8.46
N ILE A 188 -0.36 -12.61 9.05
CA ILE A 188 0.39 -11.96 10.13
C ILE A 188 -0.53 -11.79 11.34
N SER A 189 -0.07 -12.10 12.55
CA SER A 189 -0.92 -11.83 13.73
C SER A 189 -1.14 -10.32 13.88
N VAL A 190 -2.33 -9.92 14.34
CA VAL A 190 -2.63 -8.50 14.56
C VAL A 190 -1.59 -7.85 15.46
N ASP A 191 -1.19 -8.54 16.53
CA ASP A 191 -0.24 -8.02 17.50
C ASP A 191 1.16 -7.82 16.89
N LYS A 192 1.62 -8.76 16.03
CA LYS A 192 2.89 -8.60 15.30
C LYS A 192 2.81 -7.46 14.28
N LEU A 193 1.69 -7.33 13.56
CA LEU A 193 1.49 -6.23 12.61
C LEU A 193 1.59 -4.87 13.33
N THR A 194 0.92 -4.73 14.47
CA THR A 194 0.98 -3.52 15.29
C THR A 194 2.38 -3.23 15.81
N GLU A 195 3.08 -4.26 16.31
CA GLU A 195 4.47 -4.10 16.75
C GLU A 195 5.35 -3.56 15.62
N MET A 196 5.25 -4.13 14.41
CA MET A 196 6.09 -3.73 13.28
C MET A 196 5.78 -2.30 12.81
N VAL A 197 4.50 -1.92 12.74
CA VAL A 197 4.08 -0.54 12.40
C VAL A 197 4.60 0.47 13.43
N ASN A 198 4.55 0.13 14.71
CA ASN A 198 5.00 1.03 15.79
C ASN A 198 6.53 1.10 15.91
N LYS A 199 7.23 -0.03 15.68
CA LYS A 199 8.69 -0.07 15.73
C LYS A 199 9.31 0.85 14.67
N GLU A 200 8.79 0.81 13.44
CA GLU A 200 9.26 1.72 12.38
C GLU A 200 9.00 3.20 12.69
N HIS A 201 7.98 3.51 13.49
CA HIS A 201 7.77 4.87 13.99
C HIS A 201 8.86 5.30 14.98
N HIS A 202 9.21 4.43 15.93
CA HIS A 202 10.16 4.74 16.98
C HIS A 202 11.60 4.89 16.45
N ASP A 203 12.04 3.97 15.59
CA ASP A 203 13.39 4.01 15.00
C ASP A 203 13.63 5.33 14.22
N ASP A 204 12.56 5.94 13.69
CA ASP A 204 12.61 7.20 12.97
C ASP A 204 12.67 8.44 13.85
N GLU A 205 11.95 8.45 14.98
CA GLU A 205 12.03 9.56 15.93
C GLU A 205 13.44 9.68 16.51
N VAL A 206 14.05 8.55 16.86
CA VAL A 206 15.44 8.49 17.35
C VAL A 206 16.41 9.01 16.27
N ALA A 207 16.28 8.54 15.03
CA ALA A 207 17.12 9.01 13.93
C ALA A 207 16.98 10.51 13.61
N MET A 208 15.84 11.14 13.92
CA MET A 208 15.64 12.59 13.75
C MET A 208 16.18 13.43 14.92
N MET A 209 16.33 12.84 16.11
CA MET A 209 16.94 13.53 17.26
C MET A 209 18.47 13.49 17.24
N GLU A 210 19.06 12.53 16.50
CA GLU A 210 20.51 12.33 16.40
C GLU A 210 21.15 12.98 15.15
N GLY A 211 20.35 13.62 14.28
CA GLY A 211 20.77 14.21 12.99
C GLY A 211 20.98 15.71 12.99
#